data_AF-D0MYQ0-F1
#
_entry.id   AF-D0MYQ0-F1
#
_cell.length_a   1.000
_cell.length_b   1.000
_cell.length_c   1.000
_cell.angle_alpha   90.00
_cell.angle_beta   90.00
_cell.angle_gamma   90.00
#
_symmetry.space_group_name_H-M   'P 1'
#
loop_
_entity.id
_entity.type
_entity.pdbx_description
1 polymer ?
#
loop_
_entity_poly.entity_id
_entity_poly.type
_entity_poly.pdbx_seq_one_letter_code
_entity_poly.pdbx_strand_id
1 'polypeptide(L)'
;MNEVFDAETGEKLELQSSRSVHRDTQSQRELGDNVDWERQQKANKCFRESLAGVRHELQRRGLAEAERLSLTTRLLEKTKHGYARHIQTLVVEEMAREMDREVDLRLELAPLGRERMQRRHDKERVFYRSQIARIRGECEMALTAAAVKNNLLR
;
A
#
# COMPACT_ATOMS: atom_id res chain seq x y z
N MET A 1 -40.35 -46.70 -26.94
CA MET A 1 -39.34 -47.09 -25.92
C MET A 1 -38.74 -48.37 -26.42
N ASN A 2 -37.47 -48.34 -26.84
CA ASN A 2 -36.83 -49.49 -27.46
C ASN A 2 -36.19 -50.35 -26.37
N GLU A 3 -36.83 -51.47 -26.06
CA GLU A 3 -36.29 -52.48 -25.15
C GLU A 3 -35.31 -53.35 -25.96
N VAL A 4 -34.05 -53.35 -25.55
CA VAL A 4 -32.98 -54.12 -26.20
C VAL A 4 -32.77 -55.38 -25.36
N PHE A 5 -32.95 -56.53 -26.01
CA PHE A 5 -32.81 -57.85 -25.39
C PHE A 5 -31.57 -58.54 -25.94
N ASP A 6 -30.92 -59.36 -25.12
CA ASP A 6 -29.74 -60.11 -25.54
C ASP A 6 -30.16 -61.31 -26.41
N ALA A 7 -29.52 -61.48 -27.56
CA ALA A 7 -30.01 -62.36 -28.63
C ALA A 7 -29.73 -63.86 -28.41
N GLU A 8 -28.91 -64.23 -27.43
CA GLU A 8 -28.58 -65.63 -27.13
C GLU A 8 -29.19 -66.16 -25.82
N THR A 9 -29.69 -65.29 -24.93
CA THR A 9 -30.26 -65.72 -23.62
C THR A 9 -31.65 -65.13 -23.32
N GLY A 10 -32.12 -64.15 -24.09
CA GLY A 10 -33.49 -63.63 -23.97
C GLY A 10 -33.77 -62.78 -22.72
N GLU A 11 -32.74 -62.40 -21.96
CA GLU A 11 -32.89 -61.52 -20.80
C GLU A 11 -32.88 -60.03 -21.20
N LYS A 12 -33.64 -59.22 -20.45
CA LYS A 12 -33.78 -57.78 -20.67
C LYS A 12 -32.52 -57.05 -20.20
N LEU A 13 -31.79 -56.41 -21.11
CA LEU A 13 -30.63 -55.61 -20.76
C LEU A 13 -31.08 -54.28 -20.15
N GLU A 14 -31.06 -54.20 -18.82
CA GLU A 14 -31.22 -52.93 -18.11
C GLU A 14 -29.99 -52.04 -18.38
N LEU A 15 -30.18 -51.02 -19.21
CA LEU A 15 -29.21 -49.95 -19.49
C LEU A 15 -28.95 -49.15 -18.19
N GLN A 16 -28.04 -49.65 -17.36
CA GLN A 16 -27.51 -48.91 -16.22
C GLN A 16 -26.66 -47.76 -16.74
N SER A 17 -27.27 -46.58 -16.87
CA SER A 17 -26.59 -45.31 -17.10
C SER A 17 -25.74 -44.96 -15.87
N SER A 18 -24.53 -45.49 -15.82
CA SER A 18 -23.51 -45.12 -14.84
C SER A 18 -22.52 -44.14 -15.48
N ARG A 19 -22.99 -42.94 -15.85
CA ARG A 19 -22.07 -41.81 -16.00
C ARG A 19 -21.68 -41.32 -14.60
N SER A 20 -20.69 -41.98 -14.02
CA SER A 20 -19.98 -41.52 -12.82
C SER A 20 -19.21 -40.24 -13.16
N VAL A 21 -19.88 -39.09 -13.08
CA VAL A 21 -19.21 -37.79 -13.14
C VAL A 21 -18.25 -37.74 -11.94
N HIS A 22 -16.95 -37.80 -12.21
CA HIS A 22 -15.90 -37.73 -11.18
C HIS A 22 -15.95 -36.38 -10.46
N ARG A 23 -16.52 -36.41 -9.26
CA ARG A 23 -16.69 -35.25 -8.36
C ARG A 23 -15.37 -34.53 -8.07
N ASP A 24 -14.25 -35.24 -8.17
CA ASP A 24 -12.91 -34.74 -7.86
C ASP A 24 -12.34 -33.79 -8.91
N THR A 25 -12.91 -33.78 -10.13
CA THR A 25 -12.54 -32.84 -11.19
C THR A 25 -13.56 -31.71 -11.37
N GLN A 26 -14.68 -31.76 -10.66
CA GLN A 26 -15.73 -30.76 -10.74
C GLN A 26 -15.39 -29.62 -9.79
N SER A 27 -15.23 -28.41 -10.34
CA SER A 27 -15.09 -27.20 -9.54
C SER A 27 -16.27 -27.10 -8.57
N GLN A 28 -15.99 -27.06 -7.27
CA GLN A 28 -17.02 -26.87 -6.22
C GLN A 28 -17.56 -25.42 -6.17
N ARG A 29 -17.17 -24.57 -7.12
CA ARG A 29 -17.62 -23.17 -7.17
C ARG A 29 -19.06 -23.12 -7.66
N GLU A 30 -19.89 -22.37 -6.94
CA GLU A 30 -21.26 -22.12 -7.36
C GLU A 30 -21.23 -21.26 -8.64
N LEU A 31 -22.13 -21.57 -9.59
CA LEU A 31 -22.36 -20.75 -10.77
C LEU A 31 -22.84 -19.36 -10.32
N GLY A 32 -21.92 -18.40 -10.23
CA GLY A 32 -22.18 -17.08 -9.66
C GLY A 32 -21.06 -16.52 -8.80
N ASP A 33 -20.05 -17.34 -8.45
CA ASP A 33 -18.78 -16.86 -7.91
C ASP A 33 -18.08 -15.99 -8.96
N ASN A 34 -18.37 -14.68 -8.92
CA ASN A 34 -17.67 -13.69 -9.71
C ASN A 34 -16.17 -13.86 -9.42
N VAL A 35 -15.42 -14.33 -10.41
CA VAL A 35 -13.98 -14.26 -10.37
C VAL A 35 -13.67 -12.78 -10.33
N ASP A 36 -13.24 -12.29 -9.15
CA ASP A 36 -12.81 -10.93 -8.86
C ASP A 36 -11.53 -10.55 -9.63
N TRP A 37 -11.37 -11.06 -10.86
CA TRP A 37 -10.21 -10.86 -11.72
C TRP A 37 -9.98 -9.37 -11.96
N GLU A 38 -11.03 -8.56 -12.10
CA GLU A 38 -10.89 -7.11 -12.23
C GLU A 38 -10.34 -6.47 -10.94
N ARG A 39 -10.83 -6.89 -9.76
CA ARG A 39 -10.29 -6.41 -8.47
C ARG A 39 -8.85 -6.86 -8.28
N GLN A 40 -8.53 -8.10 -8.64
CA GLN A 40 -7.19 -8.66 -8.57
C GLN A 40 -6.23 -7.93 -9.53
N GLN A 41 -6.68 -7.60 -10.75
CA GLN A 41 -5.89 -6.82 -11.71
C GLN A 41 -5.65 -5.40 -11.20
N LYS A 42 -6.67 -4.74 -10.62
CA LYS A 42 -6.53 -3.44 -9.99
C LYS A 42 -5.55 -3.49 -8.81
N ALA A 43 -5.67 -4.48 -7.94
CA ALA A 43 -4.75 -4.67 -6.80
C ALA A 43 -3.31 -4.93 -7.27
N ASN A 44 -3.12 -5.77 -8.28
CA ASN A 44 -1.81 -6.03 -8.88
C ASN A 44 -1.20 -4.77 -9.51
N LYS A 45 -2.01 -3.97 -10.21
CA LYS A 45 -1.56 -2.69 -10.77
C LYS A 45 -1.15 -1.73 -9.66
N CYS A 46 -1.99 -1.55 -8.65
CA CYS A 46 -1.67 -0.72 -7.48
C CYS A 46 -0.40 -1.20 -6.77
N PHE A 47 -0.20 -2.52 -6.63
CA PHE A 47 1.01 -3.08 -6.05
C PHE A 47 2.24 -2.74 -6.89
N ARG A 48 2.22 -2.96 -8.22
CA ARG A 48 3.35 -2.61 -9.11
C ARG A 48 3.68 -1.12 -9.06
N GLU A 49 2.64 -0.29 -8.95
CA GLU A 49 2.81 1.15 -8.78
C GLU A 49 3.23 1.54 -7.36
N SER A 50 3.15 0.66 -6.37
CA SER A 50 3.60 0.97 -5.01
C SER A 50 5.13 1.02 -4.92
N LEU A 51 5.65 1.64 -3.85
CA LEU A 51 7.09 1.65 -3.57
C LEU A 51 7.65 0.23 -3.42
N ALA A 52 6.89 -0.68 -2.81
CA ALA A 52 7.26 -2.10 -2.69
C ALA A 52 7.28 -2.81 -4.05
N GLY A 53 6.32 -2.49 -4.93
CA GLY A 53 6.27 -3.04 -6.29
C GLY A 53 7.46 -2.61 -7.14
N VAL A 54 7.81 -1.33 -7.10
CA VAL A 54 9.01 -0.82 -7.82
C VAL A 54 10.29 -1.49 -7.29
N ARG A 55 10.42 -1.69 -5.98
CA ARG A 55 11.54 -2.45 -5.39
C ARG A 55 11.59 -3.90 -5.87
N HIS A 56 10.43 -4.56 -5.91
CA HIS A 56 10.32 -5.92 -6.41
C HIS A 56 10.67 -6.01 -7.90
N GLU A 57 10.26 -5.04 -8.71
CA GLU A 57 10.63 -4.98 -10.13
C GLU A 57 12.14 -4.81 -10.30
N LEU A 58 12.79 -3.93 -9.53
CA LEU A 58 14.25 -3.76 -9.56
C LEU A 58 15.05 -5.02 -9.21
N GLN A 59 14.48 -5.95 -8.44
CA GLN A 59 15.11 -7.22 -8.08
C GLN A 59 15.07 -8.26 -9.22
N ARG A 60 14.28 -8.02 -10.29
CA ARG A 60 14.22 -8.95 -11.42
C ARG A 60 15.58 -9.03 -12.12
N ARG A 61 15.99 -10.26 -12.45
CA ARG A 61 17.19 -10.53 -13.25
C ARG A 61 16.87 -10.26 -14.72
N GLY A 62 17.84 -9.70 -15.46
CA GLY A 62 17.71 -9.48 -16.91
C GLY A 62 17.05 -8.17 -17.32
N LEU A 63 16.89 -7.20 -16.41
CA LEU A 63 16.45 -5.85 -16.78
C LEU A 63 17.49 -5.16 -17.67
N ALA A 64 17.02 -4.47 -18.71
CA ALA A 64 17.87 -3.57 -19.46
C ALA A 64 18.35 -2.42 -18.57
N GLU A 65 19.53 -1.86 -18.86
CA GLU A 65 20.10 -0.77 -18.07
C GLU A 65 19.18 0.47 -18.04
N ALA A 66 18.57 0.80 -19.18
CA ALA A 66 17.59 1.88 -19.27
C ALA A 66 16.33 1.65 -18.41
N GLU A 67 15.83 0.41 -18.36
CA GLU A 67 14.68 0.03 -17.51
C GLU A 67 15.05 0.08 -16.04
N ARG A 68 16.26 -0.36 -15.69
CA ARG A 68 16.77 -0.26 -14.33
C ARG A 68 16.89 1.20 -13.91
N LEU A 69 17.45 2.08 -14.74
CA LEU A 69 17.55 3.52 -14.45
C LEU A 69 16.17 4.17 -14.28
N SER A 70 15.20 3.85 -15.14
CA SER A 70 13.85 4.40 -15.04
C SER A 70 13.14 3.97 -13.75
N LEU A 71 13.26 2.68 -13.37
CA LEU A 71 12.72 2.17 -12.12
C LEU A 71 13.41 2.78 -10.89
N THR A 72 14.72 3.00 -10.96
CA THR A 72 15.47 3.66 -9.87
C THR A 72 15.03 5.11 -9.69
N THR A 73 14.81 5.83 -10.78
CA THR A 73 14.29 7.21 -10.75
C THR A 73 12.89 7.25 -10.13
N ARG A 74 12.00 6.36 -10.60
CA ARG A 74 10.64 6.21 -10.07
C ARG A 74 10.63 5.86 -8.59
N LEU A 75 11.57 5.03 -8.14
CA LEU A 75 11.74 4.69 -6.72
C LEU A 75 12.07 5.95 -5.91
N LEU A 76 13.03 6.76 -6.38
CA LEU A 76 13.45 7.98 -5.70
C LEU A 76 12.34 9.03 -5.64
N GLU A 77 11.60 9.23 -6.73
CA GLU A 77 10.44 10.13 -6.76
C GLU A 77 9.38 9.70 -5.75
N LYS A 78 9.07 8.40 -5.68
CA LYS A 78 8.12 7.87 -4.69
C LYS A 78 8.62 8.04 -3.26
N THR A 79 9.91 7.80 -2.99
CA THR A 79 10.48 8.05 -1.66
C THR A 79 10.44 9.52 -1.29
N LYS A 80 10.75 10.42 -2.24
CA LYS A 80 10.69 11.88 -2.05
C LYS A 80 9.26 12.31 -1.72
N HIS A 81 8.28 11.82 -2.47
CA HIS A 81 6.87 12.09 -2.21
C HIS A 81 6.41 11.57 -0.86
N GLY A 82 6.87 10.38 -0.46
CA GLY A 82 6.62 9.80 0.85
C GLY A 82 7.16 10.67 1.99
N TYR A 83 8.40 11.15 1.87
CA TYR A 83 8.99 12.07 2.85
C TYR A 83 8.28 13.43 2.89
N ALA A 84 7.92 13.99 1.73
CA ALA A 84 7.16 15.24 1.67
C ALA A 84 5.80 15.11 2.39
N ARG A 85 5.08 14.01 2.16
CA ARG A 85 3.83 13.72 2.88
C ARG A 85 4.05 13.57 4.38
N HIS A 86 5.08 12.85 4.81
CA HIS A 86 5.38 12.67 6.22
C HIS A 86 5.66 14.02 6.91
N ILE A 87 6.48 14.87 6.30
CA ILE A 87 6.75 16.23 6.81
C ILE A 87 5.47 17.05 6.85
N GLN A 88 4.64 16.98 5.80
CA GLN A 88 3.36 17.68 5.77
C GLN A 88 2.44 17.25 6.91
N THR A 89 2.35 15.95 7.20
CA THR A 89 1.59 15.44 8.35
C THR A 89 2.09 16.03 9.66
N LEU A 90 3.41 16.05 9.90
CA LEU A 90 3.97 16.63 11.12
C LEU A 90 3.68 18.14 11.25
N VAL A 91 3.71 18.87 10.14
CA VAL A 91 3.36 20.30 10.11
C VAL A 91 1.89 20.50 10.42
N VAL A 92 1.00 19.70 9.84
CA VAL A 92 -0.45 19.78 10.11
C VAL A 92 -0.76 19.43 11.58
N GLU A 93 -0.12 18.41 12.13
CA GLU A 93 -0.23 18.10 13.56
C GLU A 93 0.24 19.26 14.44
N GLU A 94 1.34 19.93 14.09
CA GLU A 94 1.81 21.09 14.85
C GLU A 94 0.87 22.29 14.72
N MET A 95 0.23 22.48 13.57
CA MET A 95 -0.82 23.49 13.41
C MET A 95 -2.03 23.19 14.30
N ALA A 96 -2.45 21.93 14.42
CA ALA A 96 -3.53 21.54 15.33
C ALA A 96 -3.16 21.83 16.80
N ARG A 97 -1.92 21.50 17.22
CA ARG A 97 -1.42 21.85 18.57
C ARG A 97 -1.41 23.35 18.80
N GLU A 98 -1.06 24.16 17.80
CA GLU A 98 -1.08 25.63 17.96
C GLU A 98 -2.51 26.16 18.12
N MET A 99 -3.50 25.59 17.43
CA MET A 99 -4.91 25.92 17.65
C MET A 99 -5.35 25.59 19.08
N ASP A 100 -4.98 24.43 19.61
CA ASP A 100 -5.29 24.04 20.98
C ASP A 100 -4.66 25.01 21.99
N ARG A 101 -3.39 25.38 21.79
CA ARG A 101 -2.68 26.37 22.62
C ARG A 101 -3.35 27.75 22.61
N GLU A 102 -3.84 28.19 21.45
CA GLU A 102 -4.59 29.44 21.36
C GLU A 102 -5.90 29.39 22.15
N VAL A 103 -6.61 28.26 22.09
CA VAL A 103 -7.82 28.04 22.87
C VAL A 103 -7.50 28.09 24.36
N ASP A 104 -6.47 27.38 24.81
CA ASP A 104 -6.04 27.36 26.22
C ASP A 104 -5.69 28.77 26.73
N LEU A 105 -4.96 29.56 25.94
CA LEU A 105 -4.60 30.93 26.29
C LEU A 105 -5.81 31.87 26.39
N ARG A 106 -6.84 31.65 25.55
CA ARG A 106 -8.10 32.43 25.60
C ARG A 106 -8.95 32.04 26.81
N LEU A 107 -8.92 30.77 27.21
CA LEU A 107 -9.66 30.27 28.37
C LEU A 107 -9.00 30.67 29.71
N GLU A 108 -7.68 30.86 29.74
CA GLU A 108 -6.97 31.27 30.94
C GLU A 108 -7.28 32.73 31.32
N LEU A 109 -7.99 32.91 32.43
CA LEU A 109 -8.43 34.22 32.90
C LEU A 109 -7.33 34.95 33.71
N ALA A 110 -6.49 34.21 34.43
CA ALA A 110 -5.50 34.81 35.32
C ALA A 110 -4.28 35.30 34.53
N PRO A 111 -3.82 36.56 34.72
CA PRO A 111 -2.68 37.10 33.96
C PRO A 111 -1.38 36.33 34.23
N LEU A 112 -1.12 35.96 35.49
CA LEU A 112 0.03 35.13 35.87
C LEU A 112 -0.09 33.69 35.34
N GLY A 113 -1.33 33.18 35.19
CA GLY A 113 -1.60 31.88 34.56
C GLY A 113 -1.21 31.91 33.08
N ARG A 114 -1.70 32.93 32.35
CA ARG A 114 -1.38 33.15 30.93
C ARG A 114 0.11 33.26 30.68
N GLU A 115 0.84 34.03 31.50
CA GLU A 115 2.28 34.19 31.31
C GLU A 115 3.05 32.87 31.49
N ARG A 116 2.70 32.09 32.52
CA ARG A 116 3.33 30.76 32.74
C ARG A 116 2.99 29.79 31.61
N MET A 117 1.75 29.80 31.14
CA MET A 117 1.28 28.99 30.02
C MET A 117 2.01 29.36 28.73
N GLN A 118 2.10 30.66 28.41
CA GLN A 118 2.83 31.15 27.25
C GLN A 118 4.28 30.66 27.23
N ARG A 119 4.98 30.76 28.37
CA ARG A 119 6.37 30.26 28.49
C ARG A 119 6.49 28.75 28.27
N ARG A 120 5.47 27.96 28.60
CA ARG A 120 5.43 26.52 28.32
C ARG A 120 5.21 26.28 26.82
N HIS A 121 4.21 26.93 26.25
CA HIS A 121 3.91 26.86 24.81
C HIS A 121 5.11 27.28 23.96
N ASP A 122 5.86 28.32 24.35
CA ASP A 122 7.05 28.75 23.62
C ASP A 122 8.15 27.68 23.61
N LYS A 123 8.34 26.98 24.73
CA LYS A 123 9.28 25.84 24.80
C LYS A 123 8.84 24.69 23.90
N GLU A 124 7.56 24.36 23.91
CA GLU A 124 6.98 23.32 23.05
C GLU A 124 7.11 23.68 21.57
N ARG A 125 6.79 24.92 21.17
CA ARG A 125 6.99 25.40 19.80
C ARG A 125 8.42 25.22 19.33
N VAL A 126 9.39 25.62 20.16
CA VAL A 126 10.82 25.46 19.83
C VAL A 126 11.16 23.98 19.69
N PHE A 127 10.68 23.13 20.59
CA PHE A 127 10.90 21.69 20.54
C PHE A 127 10.37 21.07 19.24
N TYR A 128 9.08 21.26 18.92
CA TYR A 128 8.47 20.67 17.73
C TYR A 128 9.02 21.25 16.43
N ARG A 129 9.29 22.56 16.37
CA ARG A 129 9.98 23.17 15.21
C ARG A 129 11.35 22.53 14.98
N SER A 130 12.12 22.32 16.04
CA SER A 130 13.44 21.68 15.96
C SER A 130 13.32 20.23 15.52
N GLN A 131 12.32 19.50 16.02
CA GLN A 131 12.05 18.12 15.64
C GLN A 131 11.66 17.99 14.16
N ILE A 132 10.76 18.84 13.66
CA ILE A 132 10.36 18.87 12.25
C ILE A 132 11.55 19.20 11.35
N ALA A 133 12.35 20.21 11.74
CA ALA A 133 13.55 20.58 10.99
C ALA A 133 14.58 19.44 10.93
N ARG A 134 14.78 18.74 12.06
CA ARG A 134 15.64 17.55 12.12
C ARG A 134 15.16 16.45 11.19
N ILE A 135 13.88 16.07 11.27
CA ILE A 135 13.29 15.00 10.43
C ILE A 135 13.40 15.37 8.95
N ARG A 136 13.14 16.64 8.61
CA ARG A 136 13.33 17.14 7.24
C ARG A 136 14.77 16.96 6.78
N GLY A 137 15.75 17.33 7.60
CA GLY A 137 17.17 17.12 7.30
C GLY A 137 17.53 15.65 7.12
N GLU A 138 17.00 14.76 7.98
CA GLU A 138 17.18 13.31 7.86
C GLU A 138 16.60 12.77 6.53
N CYS A 139 15.43 13.23 6.13
CA CYS A 139 14.82 12.88 4.84
C CYS A 139 15.65 13.37 3.65
N GLU A 140 16.14 14.61 3.69
CA GLU A 140 16.98 15.19 2.63
C GLU A 140 18.31 14.42 2.51
N MET A 141 18.98 14.12 3.63
CA MET A 141 20.19 13.30 3.65
C MET A 141 19.94 11.89 3.09
N ALA A 142 18.83 11.24 3.47
CA ALA A 142 18.48 9.91 2.97
C ALA A 142 18.25 9.90 1.45
N LEU A 143 17.58 10.93 0.91
CA LEU A 143 17.38 11.08 -0.54
C LEU A 143 18.70 11.29 -1.27
N THR A 144 19.57 12.17 -0.76
CA THR A 144 20.88 12.43 -1.36
C THR A 144 21.75 11.18 -1.35
N ALA A 145 21.83 10.47 -0.21
CA ALA A 145 22.57 9.22 -0.11
C ALA A 145 22.05 8.16 -1.09
N ALA A 146 20.73 8.06 -1.25
CA ALA A 146 20.13 7.14 -2.22
C ALA A 146 20.41 7.55 -3.67
N ALA A 147 20.42 8.85 -3.99
CA ALA A 147 20.76 9.34 -5.32
C ALA A 147 22.25 9.09 -5.66
N VAL A 148 23.16 9.35 -4.71
CA VAL A 148 24.60 9.05 -4.87
C VAL A 148 24.83 7.56 -5.10
N LYS A 149 24.21 6.69 -4.29
CA LYS A 149 24.37 5.23 -4.42
C LYS A 149 23.99 4.71 -5.81
N ASN A 150 23.05 5.37 -6.47
CA ASN A 150 22.56 4.99 -7.79
C ASN A 150 23.24 5.77 -8.94
N ASN A 151 24.31 6.52 -8.67
CA ASN A 151 25.03 7.35 -9.64
C ASN A 151 24.15 8.38 -10.37
N LEU A 152 23.06 8.85 -9.75
CA LEU A 152 22.10 9.78 -10.38
C LEU A 152 22.49 11.26 -10.21
N LEU A 153 23.66 11.54 -9.63
CA LEU A 153 24.18 12.88 -9.36
C LEU A 153 25.53 13.15 -10.06
N ARG A 154 25.93 12.29 -11.00
CA ARG A 154 27.10 12.49 -11.86
C ARG A 154 26.65 13.00 -13.22
#